data_AF-A0A7C6VP63-F1
#
_entry.id   AF-A0A7C6VP63-F1
#
_cell.length_a   1.000
_cell.length_b   1.000
_cell.length_c   1.000
_cell.angle_alpha   90.00
_cell.angle_beta   90.00
_cell.angle_gamma   90.00
#
_symmetry.space_group_name_H-M   'P 1'
#
loop_
_entity.id
_entity.type
_entity.pdbx_description
1 polymer ?
#
loop_
_entity_poly.entity_id
_entity_poly.type
_entity_poly.pdbx_seq_one_letter_code
_entity_poly.pdbx_strand_id
1 'polypeptide(L)'
;RSDYLAIATIGIAEIIRLVIRTEDWLTGGVRGVNGIPRPFGDLDYMPSQLAYLGLVLVLLLTAYLLVERQVKAPWGRMMRAIRDNELAAAAMGKRIEARRLQAFVFGSALMGLAGALFVHFNRSVTPEAIDPMIATFLIWIMLILGGSGNNRGAILGAAVIWIIWSVSELLTDRLPTEIAVQAKYARVFIIGLTLQLVLRFRPEGILPERQAGSPPHR
;
A
#
# COMPACT_ATOMS: atom_id res chain seq x y z
N ARG A 1 -20.33 -3.46 -19.70
CA ARG A 1 -20.13 -2.01 -19.39
C ARG A 1 -18.98 -1.79 -18.40
N SER A 2 -18.81 -2.66 -17.39
CA SER A 2 -17.65 -2.70 -16.48
C SER A 2 -16.29 -2.84 -17.20
N ASP A 3 -16.24 -3.65 -18.25
CA ASP A 3 -14.96 -4.05 -18.85
C ASP A 3 -14.33 -2.91 -19.66
N TYR A 4 -15.15 -2.07 -20.30
CA TYR A 4 -14.69 -0.85 -20.98
C TYR A 4 -14.09 0.16 -20.00
N LEU A 5 -14.63 0.26 -18.79
CA LEU A 5 -14.08 1.15 -17.76
C LEU A 5 -12.70 0.66 -17.30
N ALA A 6 -12.53 -0.65 -17.09
CA ALA A 6 -11.25 -1.24 -16.69
C ALA A 6 -10.16 -1.05 -17.77
N ILE A 7 -10.50 -1.27 -19.05
CA ILE A 7 -9.57 -1.04 -20.15
C ILE A 7 -9.19 0.45 -20.23
N ALA A 8 -10.17 1.35 -20.09
CA ALA A 8 -9.93 2.79 -20.12
C ALA A 8 -9.04 3.27 -18.96
N THR A 9 -9.24 2.77 -17.73
CA THR A 9 -8.42 3.17 -16.58
C THR A 9 -6.98 2.65 -16.69
N ILE A 10 -6.78 1.44 -17.22
CA ILE A 10 -5.44 0.91 -17.51
C ILE A 10 -4.77 1.77 -18.59
N GLY A 11 -5.48 2.10 -19.67
CA GLY A 11 -4.96 2.96 -20.74
C GLY A 11 -4.55 4.34 -20.22
N ILE A 12 -5.39 4.98 -19.40
CA ILE A 12 -5.07 6.27 -18.77
C ILE A 12 -3.85 6.14 -17.85
N ALA A 13 -3.76 5.09 -17.04
CA ALA A 13 -2.62 4.87 -16.15
C ALA A 13 -1.31 4.73 -16.95
N GLU A 14 -1.35 4.03 -18.09
CA GLU A 14 -0.17 3.86 -18.93
C GLU A 14 0.21 5.13 -19.69
N ILE A 15 -0.77 5.93 -20.14
CA ILE A 15 -0.51 7.26 -20.71
C ILE A 15 0.18 8.15 -19.67
N ILE A 16 -0.32 8.19 -18.43
CA ILE A 16 0.30 8.98 -17.36
C ILE A 16 1.74 8.52 -17.12
N ARG A 17 1.98 7.21 -17.09
CA ARG A 17 3.33 6.65 -16.93
C ARG A 17 4.26 7.05 -18.09
N LEU A 18 3.78 6.97 -19.33
CA LEU A 18 4.55 7.37 -20.50
C LEU A 18 4.91 8.86 -20.46
N VAL A 19 3.97 9.72 -20.08
CA VAL A 19 4.23 11.15 -19.87
C VAL A 19 5.30 11.35 -18.79
N ILE A 20 5.17 10.68 -17.64
CA ILE A 20 6.17 10.75 -16.55
C ILE A 20 7.56 10.28 -17.01
N ARG A 21 7.65 9.29 -17.91
CA ARG A 21 8.93 8.79 -18.43
C ARG A 21 9.54 9.67 -19.51
N THR A 22 8.72 10.47 -20.20
CA THR A 22 9.13 11.26 -21.37
C THR A 22 9.43 12.71 -21.01
N GLU A 23 8.69 13.29 -20.06
CA GLU A 23 8.80 14.72 -19.71
C GLU A 23 10.03 15.00 -18.82
N ASP A 24 11.19 15.21 -19.45
CA ASP A 24 12.46 15.47 -18.77
C ASP A 24 12.43 16.67 -17.82
N TRP A 25 11.70 17.74 -18.16
CA TRP A 25 11.64 18.96 -17.35
C TRP A 25 10.89 18.78 -16.03
N LEU A 26 9.95 17.83 -15.97
CA LEU A 26 9.10 17.61 -14.80
C LEU A 26 9.66 16.52 -13.89
N THR A 27 10.16 15.43 -14.46
CA THR A 27 10.50 14.20 -13.71
C THR A 27 11.94 13.74 -13.92
N GLY A 28 12.71 14.40 -14.79
CA GLY A 28 14.02 13.90 -15.24
C GLY A 28 13.93 12.71 -16.20
N GLY A 29 12.73 12.42 -16.71
CA GLY A 29 12.46 11.33 -17.65
C GLY A 29 12.80 9.97 -17.03
N VAL A 30 13.49 9.12 -17.80
CA VAL A 30 13.94 7.79 -17.36
C VAL A 30 14.94 7.87 -16.20
N ARG A 31 15.71 8.96 -16.08
CA ARG A 31 16.69 9.12 -14.99
C ARG A 31 16.03 9.40 -13.64
N GLY A 32 14.77 9.84 -13.66
CA GLY A 32 14.04 10.21 -12.46
C GLY A 32 14.58 11.47 -11.78
N VAL A 33 13.98 11.76 -10.63
CA VAL A 33 14.35 12.91 -9.79
C VAL A 33 15.33 12.44 -8.73
N ASN A 34 16.45 13.14 -8.61
CA ASN A 34 17.53 12.84 -7.66
C ASN A 34 17.80 14.05 -6.76
N GLY A 35 18.46 13.82 -5.62
CA GLY A 35 18.86 14.89 -4.70
C GLY A 35 17.68 15.46 -3.90
N ILE A 36 16.64 14.65 -3.67
CA ILE A 36 15.44 15.10 -2.96
C ILE A 36 15.83 15.35 -1.49
N PRO A 37 15.63 16.58 -0.98
CA PRO A 37 16.05 16.94 0.36
C PRO A 37 15.25 16.11 1.36
N ARG A 38 15.93 15.47 2.32
CA ARG A 38 15.25 14.73 3.39
C ARG A 38 15.16 15.60 4.64
N PRO A 39 14.03 15.60 5.36
CA PRO A 39 13.97 16.13 6.72
C PRO A 39 15.09 15.53 7.58
N PHE A 40 15.75 16.37 8.39
CA PHE A 40 16.90 15.99 9.22
C PHE A 40 18.12 15.52 8.42
N GLY A 41 18.22 15.90 7.14
CA GLY A 41 19.32 15.52 6.26
C GLY A 41 20.68 16.09 6.64
N ASP A 42 20.69 17.18 7.39
CA ASP A 42 21.90 17.93 7.80
C ASP A 42 22.57 17.35 9.06
N LEU A 43 21.92 16.39 9.73
CA LEU A 43 22.49 15.67 10.86
C LEU A 43 23.44 14.55 10.38
N ASP A 44 24.31 14.09 11.27
CA ASP A 44 25.12 12.89 11.07
C ASP A 44 24.25 11.68 10.67
N TYR A 45 24.85 10.74 9.93
CA TYR A 45 24.14 9.63 9.30
C TYR A 45 23.18 8.89 10.24
N MET A 46 23.67 8.46 11.40
CA MET A 46 22.90 7.65 12.33
C MET A 46 21.80 8.44 13.07
N PRO A 47 22.07 9.64 13.64
CA PRO A 47 21.02 10.53 14.15
C PRO A 47 19.97 10.91 13.09
N SER A 48 20.39 11.17 11.85
CA SER A 48 19.49 11.50 10.73
C SER A 48 18.52 10.36 10.43
N GLN A 49 19.01 9.11 10.39
CA GLN A 49 18.16 7.93 10.19
C GLN A 49 17.15 7.72 11.33
N LEU A 50 17.59 7.88 12.58
CA LEU A 50 16.72 7.72 13.74
C LEU A 50 15.66 8.83 13.82
N ALA A 51 16.03 10.08 13.52
CA ALA A 51 15.09 11.20 13.47
C ALA A 51 14.04 11.00 12.36
N TYR A 52 14.47 10.54 11.18
CA TYR A 52 13.57 10.22 10.08
C TYR A 52 12.63 9.05 10.43
N LEU A 53 13.15 7.98 11.02
CA LEU A 53 12.34 6.88 11.52
C LEU A 53 11.30 7.37 12.54
N GLY A 54 11.72 8.22 13.48
CA GLY A 54 10.81 8.86 14.45
C GLY A 54 9.69 9.64 13.79
N LEU A 55 10.01 10.47 12.78
CA LEU A 55 9.02 11.21 11.99
C LEU A 55 8.02 10.28 11.31
N VAL A 56 8.51 9.25 10.62
CA VAL A 56 7.67 8.26 9.92
C VAL A 56 6.78 7.52 10.92
N LEU A 57 7.30 7.11 12.07
CA LEU A 57 6.52 6.43 13.10
C LEU A 57 5.44 7.34 13.69
N VAL A 58 5.73 8.62 13.92
CA VAL A 58 4.74 9.60 14.40
C VAL A 58 3.64 9.81 13.36
N LEU A 59 4.00 9.97 12.08
CA LEU A 59 3.02 10.13 11.00
C LEU A 59 2.19 8.87 10.80
N LEU A 60 2.82 7.68 10.84
CA LEU A 60 2.14 6.40 10.75
C LEU A 60 1.17 6.21 11.93
N LEU A 61 1.61 6.48 13.15
CA LEU A 61 0.78 6.38 14.35
C LEU A 61 -0.41 7.35 14.27
N THR A 62 -0.15 8.59 13.85
CA THR A 62 -1.19 9.61 13.67
C THR A 62 -2.20 9.18 12.62
N ALA A 63 -1.74 8.73 11.44
CA ALA A 63 -2.60 8.21 10.39
C ALA A 63 -3.41 7.00 10.88
N TYR A 64 -2.77 6.05 11.56
CA TYR A 64 -3.43 4.88 12.13
C TYR A 64 -4.53 5.26 13.12
N LEU A 65 -4.25 6.16 14.07
CA LEU A 65 -5.22 6.62 15.07
C LEU A 65 -6.38 7.38 14.42
N LEU A 66 -6.11 8.21 13.42
CA LEU A 66 -7.15 8.94 12.67
C LEU A 66 -8.04 7.98 11.89
N VAL A 67 -7.46 7.01 11.17
CA VAL A 67 -8.22 6.00 10.41
C VAL A 67 -9.05 5.13 11.37
N GLU A 68 -8.46 4.68 12.47
CA GLU A 68 -9.15 3.87 13.48
C GLU A 68 -10.32 4.63 14.13
N ARG A 69 -10.12 5.92 14.42
CA ARG A 69 -11.18 6.80 14.91
C ARG A 69 -12.28 6.99 13.86
N GLN A 70 -11.90 7.15 12.59
CA GLN A 70 -12.84 7.34 11.48
C GLN A 70 -13.71 6.10 11.22
N VAL A 71 -13.13 4.89 11.32
CA VAL A 71 -13.86 3.62 11.19
C VAL A 71 -14.91 3.45 12.29
N LYS A 72 -14.59 3.90 13.52
CA LYS A 72 -15.51 3.86 14.67
C LYS A 72 -16.53 4.99 14.67
N ALA A 73 -16.22 6.10 14.01
CA ALA A 73 -17.10 7.26 13.88
C ALA A 73 -18.40 6.93 13.11
N PRO A 74 -19.44 7.80 13.17
CA PRO A 74 -20.69 7.61 12.43
C PRO A 74 -20.47 7.40 10.92
N TRP A 75 -19.44 8.04 10.36
CA TRP A 75 -19.07 7.88 8.96
C TRP A 75 -18.64 6.44 8.64
N GLY A 76 -17.77 5.83 9.45
CA GLY A 76 -17.34 4.44 9.24
C GLY A 76 -18.44 3.41 9.49
N ARG A 77 -19.36 3.65 10.43
CA ARG A 77 -20.56 2.81 10.61
C ARG A 77 -21.48 2.87 9.41
N MET A 78 -21.67 4.05 8.83
CA MET A 78 -22.43 4.24 7.61
C MET A 78 -21.75 3.59 6.39
N MET A 79 -20.42 3.60 6.30
CA MET A 79 -19.71 2.89 5.22
C MET A 79 -19.92 1.38 5.30
N ARG A 80 -19.92 0.80 6.51
CA ARG A 80 -20.27 -0.60 6.73
C ARG A 80 -21.71 -0.91 6.34
N ALA A 81 -22.67 -0.07 6.72
CA ALA A 81 -24.05 -0.24 6.28
C ALA A 81 -24.21 -0.20 4.74
N ILE A 82 -23.47 0.68 4.04
CA ILE A 82 -23.44 0.71 2.57
C ILE A 82 -22.81 -0.57 2.01
N ARG A 83 -21.76 -1.11 2.65
CA ARG A 83 -21.11 -2.37 2.26
C ARG A 83 -22.05 -3.56 2.41
N ASP A 84 -22.84 -3.60 3.49
CA ASP A 84 -23.71 -4.73 3.82
C ASP A 84 -24.99 -4.73 2.97
N ASN A 85 -25.63 -3.57 2.76
CA ASN A 85 -26.78 -3.43 1.86
C ASN A 85 -26.89 -2.03 1.25
N GLU A 86 -26.40 -1.90 0.03
CA GLU A 86 -26.40 -0.65 -0.73
C GLU A 86 -27.82 -0.11 -1.00
N LEU A 87 -28.75 -1.00 -1.40
CA LEU A 87 -30.15 -0.63 -1.70
C LEU A 87 -30.86 -0.08 -0.46
N ALA A 88 -30.69 -0.74 0.69
CA ALA A 88 -31.27 -0.28 1.94
C ALA A 88 -30.66 1.06 2.39
N ALA A 89 -29.34 1.23 2.25
CA ALA A 89 -28.69 2.50 2.57
C ALA A 89 -29.17 3.65 1.67
N ALA A 90 -29.40 3.38 0.37
CA ALA A 90 -29.99 4.35 -0.56
C ALA A 90 -31.41 4.73 -0.17
N ALA A 91 -32.26 3.75 0.17
CA ALA A 91 -33.64 3.98 0.61
C ALA A 91 -33.72 4.83 1.89
N MET A 92 -32.72 4.73 2.77
CA MET A 92 -32.55 5.57 3.96
C MET A 92 -31.97 6.97 3.66
N GLY A 93 -31.94 7.38 2.39
CA GLY A 93 -31.51 8.72 1.95
C GLY A 93 -29.99 8.93 1.94
N LYS A 94 -29.16 7.87 1.96
CA LYS A 94 -27.70 8.02 1.89
C LYS A 94 -27.24 8.11 0.42
N ARG A 95 -26.46 9.15 0.11
CA ARG A 95 -25.82 9.34 -1.20
C ARG A 95 -24.57 8.45 -1.33
N ILE A 96 -24.72 7.23 -1.84
CA ILE A 96 -23.64 6.24 -1.95
C ILE A 96 -22.43 6.76 -2.74
N GLU A 97 -22.67 7.33 -3.92
CA GLU A 97 -21.59 7.80 -4.80
C GLU A 97 -20.71 8.87 -4.15
N ALA A 98 -21.33 9.82 -3.44
CA ALA A 98 -20.58 10.85 -2.70
C ALA A 98 -19.73 10.24 -1.58
N ARG A 99 -20.19 9.14 -0.96
CA ARG A 99 -19.44 8.46 0.09
C ARG A 99 -18.29 7.62 -0.45
N ARG A 100 -18.49 6.94 -1.58
CA ARG A 100 -17.42 6.26 -2.32
C ARG A 100 -16.33 7.24 -2.73
N LEU A 101 -16.71 8.41 -3.27
CA LEU A 101 -15.76 9.45 -3.64
C LEU A 101 -14.97 9.98 -2.44
N GLN A 102 -15.64 10.22 -1.29
CA GLN A 102 -14.94 10.62 -0.05
C GLN A 102 -13.91 9.58 0.39
N ALA A 103 -14.28 8.29 0.37
CA ALA A 103 -13.36 7.22 0.74
C ALA A 103 -12.18 7.12 -0.23
N PHE A 104 -12.43 7.28 -1.53
CA PHE A 104 -11.40 7.31 -2.57
C PHE A 104 -10.41 8.46 -2.36
N VAL A 105 -10.90 9.70 -2.22
CA VAL A 105 -10.07 10.89 -2.01
C VAL A 105 -9.23 10.75 -0.73
N PHE A 106 -9.83 10.28 0.35
CA PHE A 106 -9.11 10.06 1.61
C PHE A 106 -8.01 8.99 1.48
N GLY A 107 -8.31 7.87 0.81
CA GLY A 107 -7.33 6.82 0.52
C GLY A 107 -6.18 7.34 -0.35
N SER A 108 -6.48 8.09 -1.42
CA SER A 108 -5.48 8.70 -2.29
C SER A 108 -4.59 9.70 -1.56
N ALA A 109 -5.14 10.50 -0.63
CA ALA A 109 -4.36 11.42 0.18
C ALA A 109 -3.36 10.69 1.09
N LEU A 110 -3.78 9.59 1.74
CA LEU A 110 -2.89 8.75 2.55
C LEU A 110 -1.81 8.06 1.72
N MET A 111 -2.17 7.56 0.53
CA MET A 111 -1.21 6.96 -0.40
C MET A 111 -0.19 8.00 -0.90
N GLY A 112 -0.63 9.24 -1.18
CA GLY A 112 0.26 10.33 -1.57
C GLY A 112 1.25 10.69 -0.47
N LEU A 113 0.79 10.74 0.79
CA LEU A 113 1.66 10.95 1.95
C LEU A 113 2.70 9.82 2.09
N ALA A 114 2.28 8.56 1.95
CA ALA A 114 3.19 7.42 1.99
C ALA A 114 4.24 7.47 0.86
N GLY A 115 3.82 7.83 -0.35
CA GLY A 115 4.71 8.04 -1.49
C GLY A 115 5.74 9.14 -1.24
N ALA A 116 5.32 10.29 -0.70
CA ALA A 116 6.22 11.37 -0.34
C ALA A 116 7.29 10.90 0.66
N LEU A 117 6.88 10.21 1.73
CA LEU A 117 7.81 9.65 2.72
C LEU A 117 8.75 8.60 2.10
N PHE A 118 8.29 7.78 1.17
CA PHE A 118 9.13 6.82 0.47
C PHE A 118 10.21 7.51 -0.37
N VAL A 119 9.83 8.55 -1.12
CA VAL A 119 10.75 9.27 -2.01
C VAL A 119 11.78 10.08 -1.20
N HIS A 120 11.37 10.75 -0.11
CA HIS A 120 12.29 11.45 0.78
C HIS A 120 13.25 10.51 1.51
N PHE A 121 12.84 9.26 1.79
CA PHE A 121 13.72 8.25 2.36
C PHE A 121 14.82 7.82 1.38
N ASN A 122 14.44 7.55 0.12
CA ASN A 122 15.38 7.11 -0.92
C ASN A 122 16.24 8.25 -1.48
N ARG A 123 15.87 9.52 -1.27
CA ARG A 123 16.50 10.73 -1.84
C ARG A 123 16.51 10.78 -3.37
N SER A 124 15.89 9.81 -4.02
CA SER A 124 15.65 9.74 -5.45
C SER A 124 14.41 8.91 -5.72
N VAL A 125 13.85 9.10 -6.91
CA VAL A 125 12.76 8.29 -7.43
C VAL A 125 12.93 8.14 -8.93
N THR A 126 12.96 6.90 -9.40
CA THR A 126 12.99 6.58 -10.82
C THR A 126 11.67 5.93 -11.25
N PRO A 127 11.24 6.09 -12.51
CA PRO A 127 10.04 5.44 -13.02
C PRO A 127 10.08 3.90 -12.94
N GLU A 128 11.25 3.28 -12.87
CA GLU A 128 11.44 1.84 -12.68
C GLU A 128 11.18 1.41 -11.23
N ALA A 129 11.52 2.26 -10.26
CA ALA A 129 11.33 1.96 -8.84
C ALA A 129 9.84 1.84 -8.45
N ILE A 130 8.95 2.47 -9.22
CA ILE A 130 7.49 2.45 -9.01
C ILE A 130 6.82 1.68 -10.14
N ASP A 131 7.44 0.61 -10.65
CA ASP A 131 6.76 -0.22 -11.62
C ASP A 131 5.49 -0.84 -11.00
N PRO A 132 4.29 -0.62 -11.55
CA PRO A 132 3.03 -1.11 -11.00
C PRO A 132 2.98 -2.63 -10.87
N MET A 133 3.63 -3.38 -11.76
CA MET A 133 3.65 -4.84 -11.67
C MET A 133 4.35 -5.32 -10.40
N ILE A 134 5.32 -4.55 -9.91
CA ILE A 134 6.07 -4.86 -8.69
C ILE A 134 5.45 -4.10 -7.50
N ALA A 135 5.45 -2.77 -7.54
CA ALA A 135 5.08 -1.92 -6.41
C ALA A 135 3.59 -2.05 -6.04
N THR A 136 2.67 -1.87 -7.00
CA THR A 136 1.24 -1.90 -6.67
C THR A 136 0.79 -3.30 -6.30
N PHE A 137 1.20 -4.32 -7.07
CA PHE A 137 0.83 -5.70 -6.78
C PHE A 137 1.34 -6.15 -5.42
N LEU A 138 2.56 -5.77 -5.03
CA LEU A 138 3.13 -6.10 -3.73
C LEU A 138 2.39 -5.43 -2.58
N ILE A 139 1.97 -4.16 -2.72
CA ILE A 139 1.12 -3.49 -1.72
C ILE A 139 -0.25 -4.18 -1.61
N TRP A 140 -0.83 -4.61 -2.74
CA TRP A 140 -2.07 -5.39 -2.74
C TRP A 140 -1.90 -6.73 -2.03
N ILE A 141 -0.79 -7.45 -2.26
CA ILE A 141 -0.47 -8.69 -1.55
C ILE A 141 -0.35 -8.44 -0.05
N MET A 142 0.36 -7.39 0.36
CA MET A 142 0.46 -6.99 1.77
C MET A 142 -0.92 -6.80 2.41
N LEU A 143 -1.83 -6.13 1.70
CA LEU A 143 -3.19 -5.89 2.18
C LEU A 143 -4.04 -7.17 2.23
N ILE A 144 -4.01 -8.00 1.19
CA ILE A 144 -4.78 -9.25 1.11
C ILE A 144 -4.31 -10.23 2.18
N LEU A 145 -2.99 -10.37 2.34
CA LEU A 145 -2.40 -11.24 3.37
C LEU A 145 -2.77 -10.76 4.78
N GLY A 146 -2.78 -9.44 5.00
CA GLY A 146 -3.17 -8.85 6.27
C GLY A 146 -4.67 -8.97 6.59
N GLY A 147 -5.52 -8.84 5.58
CA GLY A 147 -6.98 -8.74 5.68
C GLY A 147 -7.47 -7.29 5.48
N SER A 148 -8.37 -7.09 4.51
CA SER A 148 -8.83 -5.75 4.07
C SER A 148 -9.83 -5.08 5.03
N GLY A 149 -10.45 -5.82 5.94
CA GLY A 149 -11.45 -5.30 6.88
C GLY A 149 -10.90 -4.81 8.22
N ASN A 150 -9.58 -4.86 8.44
CA ASN A 150 -8.97 -4.47 9.72
C ASN A 150 -7.62 -3.75 9.53
N ASN A 151 -7.50 -2.53 10.06
CA ASN A 151 -6.28 -1.73 9.99
C ASN A 151 -5.07 -2.45 10.60
N ARG A 152 -5.28 -3.24 11.66
CA ARG A 152 -4.19 -4.03 12.28
C ARG A 152 -3.72 -5.17 11.39
N GLY A 153 -4.66 -5.79 10.66
CA GLY A 153 -4.37 -6.81 9.67
C GLY A 153 -3.50 -6.25 8.55
N ALA A 154 -3.87 -5.10 7.98
CA ALA A 154 -3.08 -4.43 6.93
C ALA A 154 -1.63 -4.16 7.36
N ILE A 155 -1.41 -3.66 8.59
CA ILE A 155 -0.05 -3.43 9.12
C ILE A 155 0.71 -4.74 9.29
N LEU A 156 0.07 -5.79 9.82
CA LEU A 156 0.72 -7.09 9.97
C LEU A 156 1.11 -7.68 8.61
N GLY A 157 0.22 -7.59 7.62
CA GLY A 157 0.50 -8.08 6.28
C GLY A 157 1.63 -7.34 5.58
N ALA A 158 1.68 -6.02 5.74
CA ALA A 158 2.82 -5.21 5.32
C ALA A 158 4.12 -5.65 6.00
N ALA A 159 4.10 -5.84 7.32
CA ALA A 159 5.28 -6.29 8.07
C ALA A 159 5.77 -7.68 7.65
N VAL A 160 4.86 -8.64 7.47
CA VAL A 160 5.21 -10.02 7.07
C VAL A 160 5.87 -10.04 5.69
N ILE A 161 5.23 -9.43 4.69
CA ILE A 161 5.81 -9.39 3.33
C ILE A 161 7.11 -8.59 3.32
N TRP A 162 7.20 -7.49 4.08
CA TRP A 162 8.43 -6.71 4.18
C TRP A 162 9.57 -7.52 4.82
N ILE A 163 9.30 -8.31 5.85
CA ILE A 163 10.29 -9.21 6.46
C ILE A 163 10.74 -10.26 5.45
N ILE A 164 9.81 -10.89 4.71
CA ILE A 164 10.15 -11.86 3.65
C ILE A 164 11.05 -11.20 2.60
N TRP A 165 10.69 -9.99 2.16
CA TRP A 165 11.47 -9.22 1.20
C TRP A 165 12.86 -8.89 1.73
N SER A 166 12.95 -8.34 2.94
CA SER A 166 14.20 -7.89 3.56
C SER A 166 15.15 -9.05 3.86
N VAL A 167 14.66 -10.15 4.42
CA VAL A 167 15.46 -11.35 4.66
C VAL A 167 15.95 -11.95 3.34
N SER A 168 15.08 -11.99 2.33
CA SER A 168 15.46 -12.45 1.00
C SER A 168 16.55 -11.57 0.37
N GLU A 169 16.51 -10.25 0.60
CA GLU A 169 17.53 -9.30 0.13
C GLU A 169 18.87 -9.51 0.82
N LEU A 170 18.87 -9.59 2.15
CA LEU A 170 20.07 -9.86 2.93
C LEU A 170 20.75 -11.19 2.57
N LEU A 171 19.96 -12.21 2.23
CA LEU A 171 20.48 -13.49 1.74
C LEU A 171 21.03 -13.40 0.32
N THR A 172 20.35 -12.63 -0.55
CA THR A 172 20.75 -12.44 -1.95
C THR A 172 22.07 -11.68 -2.06
N ASP A 173 22.29 -10.68 -1.21
CA ASP A 173 23.50 -9.84 -1.22
C ASP A 173 24.78 -10.60 -0.81
N ARG A 174 24.64 -11.79 -0.22
CA ARG A 174 25.76 -12.66 0.15
C ARG A 174 26.10 -13.69 -0.93
N LEU A 175 25.33 -13.76 -2.01
CA LEU A 175 25.51 -14.75 -3.08
C LEU A 175 26.33 -14.17 -4.25
N PRO A 176 27.05 -15.02 -5.01
CA PRO A 176 27.67 -14.63 -6.27
C PRO A 176 26.63 -14.03 -7.26
N THR A 177 27.05 -13.06 -8.07
CA THR A 177 26.19 -12.25 -8.94
C THR A 177 25.34 -13.05 -9.92
N GLU A 178 25.80 -14.22 -10.35
CA GLU A 178 25.05 -15.11 -11.26
C GLU A 178 23.83 -15.75 -10.59
N ILE A 179 23.96 -16.15 -9.32
CA ILE A 179 22.88 -16.76 -8.53
C ILE A 179 21.95 -15.67 -7.97
N ALA A 180 22.48 -14.47 -7.73
CA ALA A 180 21.73 -13.34 -7.20
C ALA A 180 20.55 -12.93 -8.11
N VAL A 181 20.71 -13.01 -9.43
CA VAL A 181 19.63 -12.71 -10.39
C VAL A 181 18.49 -13.72 -10.26
N GLN A 182 18.81 -15.02 -10.17
CA GLN A 182 17.82 -16.08 -9.98
C GLN A 182 17.11 -15.96 -8.62
N ALA A 183 17.84 -15.59 -7.57
CA ALA A 183 17.29 -15.36 -6.24
C ALA A 183 16.25 -14.21 -6.21
N LYS A 184 16.43 -13.16 -7.02
CA LYS A 184 15.43 -12.08 -7.16
C LYS A 184 14.11 -12.59 -7.73
N TYR A 185 14.14 -13.45 -8.75
CA TYR A 185 12.92 -14.07 -9.29
C TYR A 185 12.30 -15.07 -8.30
N ALA A 186 13.13 -15.84 -7.58
CA ALA A 186 12.67 -16.74 -6.54
C ALA A 186 11.91 -16.00 -5.41
N ARG A 187 12.33 -14.76 -5.06
CA ARG A 187 11.62 -13.92 -4.10
C ARG A 187 10.17 -13.64 -4.52
N VAL A 188 9.96 -13.25 -5.77
CA VAL A 188 8.60 -12.98 -6.30
C VAL A 188 7.76 -14.25 -6.28
N PHE A 189 8.37 -15.40 -6.63
CA PHE A 189 7.71 -16.70 -6.52
C PHE A 189 7.32 -17.04 -5.08
N ILE A 190 8.21 -16.83 -4.10
CA ILE A 190 7.94 -17.06 -2.68
C ILE A 190 6.81 -16.16 -2.17
N ILE A 191 6.79 -14.89 -2.58
CA ILE A 191 5.72 -13.95 -2.22
C ILE A 191 4.37 -14.43 -2.79
N GLY A 192 4.34 -14.86 -4.06
CA GLY A 192 3.14 -15.42 -4.69
C GLY A 192 2.67 -16.70 -3.99
N LEU A 193 3.59 -17.62 -3.70
CA LEU A 193 3.31 -18.85 -2.96
C LEU A 193 2.76 -18.56 -1.56
N THR A 194 3.33 -17.58 -0.86
CA THR A 194 2.86 -17.13 0.45
C THR A 194 1.43 -16.61 0.36
N LEU A 195 1.11 -15.80 -0.65
CA LEU A 195 -0.26 -15.35 -0.91
C LEU A 195 -1.20 -16.54 -1.14
N GLN A 196 -0.83 -17.50 -1.98
CA GLN A 196 -1.67 -18.67 -2.28
C GLN A 196 -1.92 -19.55 -1.05
N LEU A 197 -0.89 -19.75 -0.21
CA LEU A 197 -1.04 -20.48 1.05
C LEU A 197 -1.97 -19.74 2.01
N VAL A 198 -1.81 -18.42 2.17
CA VAL A 198 -2.67 -17.62 3.04
C VAL A 198 -4.11 -17.64 2.54
N LEU A 199 -4.35 -17.45 1.25
CA LEU A 199 -5.69 -17.52 0.68
C LEU A 199 -6.32 -18.92 0.82
N ARG A 200 -5.51 -19.98 0.77
CA ARG A 200 -5.97 -21.36 0.97
C ARG A 200 -6.37 -21.65 2.43
N PHE A 201 -5.61 -21.17 3.41
CA PHE A 201 -5.82 -21.52 4.84
C PHE A 201 -6.57 -20.45 5.64
N ARG A 202 -6.57 -19.20 5.18
CA ARG A 202 -7.11 -18.02 5.86
C ARG A 202 -7.68 -17.05 4.80
N PRO A 203 -8.81 -17.37 4.14
CA PRO A 203 -9.35 -16.58 3.03
C PRO A 203 -9.74 -15.14 3.40
N GLU A 204 -9.95 -14.86 4.69
CA GLU A 204 -10.24 -13.52 5.22
C GLU A 204 -8.97 -12.72 5.62
N GLY A 205 -7.78 -13.29 5.40
CA GLY A 205 -6.49 -12.75 5.83
C GLY A 205 -6.04 -13.26 7.21
N ILE A 206 -4.84 -12.86 7.63
CA ILE A 206 -4.26 -13.31 8.91
C ILE A 206 -5.06 -12.79 10.12
N LEU A 207 -5.61 -11.58 10.03
CA LEU A 207 -6.36 -10.91 11.09
C LEU A 207 -7.73 -10.41 10.55
N PRO A 208 -8.75 -11.28 10.52
CA PRO A 208 -10.05 -10.94 9.96
C PRO A 208 -10.76 -9.82 10.74
N GLU A 209 -11.67 -9.12 10.05
CA GLU A 209 -12.54 -8.11 10.67
C GLU A 209 -13.47 -8.78 11.68
N ARG A 210 -13.49 -8.29 12.93
CA ARG A 210 -14.50 -8.73 13.90
C ARG A 210 -15.87 -8.23 13.46
N GLN A 211 -16.67 -9.12 12.88
CA GLN A 211 -18.09 -8.87 12.66
C GLN A 211 -18.77 -8.65 14.01
N ALA A 212 -19.46 -7.52 14.16
CA ALA A 212 -20.30 -7.27 15.32
C ALA A 212 -21.55 -8.17 15.19
N GLY A 213 -21.50 -9.38 15.75
CA GLY A 213 -22.66 -10.27 15.80
C GLY A 213 -22.40 -11.78 15.91
N SER A 214 -21.19 -12.28 15.61
CA SER A 214 -20.95 -13.74 15.67
C SER A 214 -20.60 -14.19 17.09
N PRO A 215 -21.31 -15.18 17.67
CA PRO A 215 -20.95 -15.72 18.97
C PRO A 215 -19.54 -16.32 18.91
N PRO A 216 -18.79 -16.32 20.03
CA PRO A 216 -17.47 -16.92 20.05
C PRO A 216 -17.60 -18.39 19.66
N HIS A 217 -16.98 -18.76 18.55
CA HIS A 217 -16.77 -20.17 18.21
C HIS A 217 -15.96 -20.79 19.35
N ARG A 218 -16.63 -21.64 20.12
CA ARG A 218 -16.01 -22.60 21.05
C ARG A 218 -15.37 -23.72 20.26
#